data_AF-A0A6H0DY03-F1
#
_entry.id   AF-A0A6H0DY03-F1
#
_cell.length_a   1.000
_cell.length_b   1.000
_cell.length_c   1.000
_cell.angle_alpha   90.00
_cell.angle_beta   90.00
_cell.angle_gamma   90.00
#
_symmetry.space_group_name_H-M   'P 1'
#
loop_
_entity.id
_entity.type
_entity.pdbx_description
1 polymer ?
#
loop_
_entity_poly.entity_id
_entity_poly.type
_entity_poly.pdbx_seq_one_letter_code
_entity_poly.pdbx_strand_id
1 'polypeptide(L)' 'MTITAIAPTVPTTDAEAIAFALDHLDAFEVADFLADWCEGKDPKPWLDAWHQDRQGG' A
#
# COMPACT_ATOMS: atom_id res chain seq x y z
N MET A 1 0.96 9.31 -22.49
CA MET A 1 1.56 9.81 -21.23
C MET A 1 1.99 8.60 -20.44
N THR A 2 3.29 8.38 -20.28
CA THR A 2 3.84 7.27 -19.49
C THR A 2 3.78 7.68 -18.02
N ILE A 3 2.84 7.11 -17.27
CA ILE A 3 2.90 7.16 -15.81
C ILE A 3 4.01 6.18 -15.43
N THR A 4 5.19 6.70 -15.10
CA THR A 4 6.22 5.89 -14.47
C THR A 4 5.66 5.42 -13.14
N ALA A 5 5.32 4.15 -13.04
CA ALA A 5 4.95 3.54 -11.77
C ALA A 5 6.19 3.57 -10.86
N ILE A 6 6.26 4.60 -10.03
CA ILE A 6 7.20 4.65 -8.92
C ILE A 6 6.83 3.53 -7.95
N ALA A 7 7.83 2.82 -7.43
CA ALA A 7 7.59 1.83 -6.39
C ALA A 7 6.97 2.55 -5.17
N PRO A 8 5.96 1.97 -4.53
CA PRO A 8 5.37 2.53 -3.33
C PRO A 8 6.42 2.67 -2.24
N THR A 9 6.31 3.77 -1.51
CA THR A 9 7.06 4.03 -0.28
C THR A 9 6.14 3.88 0.91
N VAL A 10 6.72 3.76 2.11
CA VAL A 10 5.96 3.74 3.36
C VAL A 10 5.09 5.01 3.44
N PRO A 11 3.75 4.88 3.52
CA PRO A 11 2.88 6.05 3.61
C PRO A 11 3.09 6.76 4.95
N THR A 12 3.12 8.09 4.92
CA THR A 12 3.33 8.96 6.08
C THR A 12 2.16 9.92 6.31
N THR A 13 1.21 9.99 5.37
CA THR A 13 0.01 10.80 5.44
C THR A 13 -1.21 9.99 5.02
N ASP A 14 -2.41 10.43 5.43
CA ASP A 14 -3.66 9.79 5.05
C ASP A 14 -3.85 9.71 3.52
N ALA A 15 -3.43 10.78 2.81
CA ALA A 15 -3.50 10.80 1.36
C ALA A 15 -2.59 9.75 0.72
N GLU A 16 -1.38 9.57 1.25
CA GLU A 16 -0.45 8.54 0.79
C GLU A 16 -0.95 7.13 1.12
N ALA A 17 -1.56 6.93 2.29
CA ALA A 17 -2.15 5.64 2.67
C ALA A 17 -3.31 5.27 1.74
N ILE A 18 -4.21 6.21 1.45
CA ILE A 18 -5.32 5.99 0.52
C ILE A 18 -4.82 5.71 -0.89
N ALA A 19 -3.84 6.48 -1.38
CA ALA A 19 -3.25 6.25 -2.70
C ALA A 19 -2.59 4.87 -2.77
N PHE A 20 -1.81 4.49 -1.76
CA PHE A 20 -1.21 3.16 -1.67
C PHE A 20 -2.27 2.06 -1.74
N ALA A 21 -3.32 2.15 -0.92
CA ALA A 21 -4.36 1.14 -0.90
C ALA A 21 -5.03 0.97 -2.27
N LEU A 22 -5.39 2.07 -2.93
CA LEU A 22 -6.12 2.04 -4.20
C LEU A 22 -5.26 1.63 -5.40
N ASP A 23 -3.97 1.98 -5.41
CA ASP A 23 -3.09 1.73 -6.55
C ASP A 23 -2.35 0.39 -6.48
N HIS A 24 -2.25 -0.21 -5.28
CA HIS A 24 -1.32 -1.31 -5.03
C HIS A 24 -1.92 -2.55 -4.37
N LEU A 25 -3.03 -2.42 -3.64
CA LEU A 25 -3.64 -3.56 -2.94
C LEU A 25 -4.86 -4.11 -3.68
N ASP A 26 -5.17 -5.38 -3.44
CA ASP A 26 -6.42 -5.94 -3.93
C ASP A 26 -7.62 -5.36 -3.17
N ALA A 27 -8.79 -5.33 -3.81
CA ALA A 27 -9.99 -4.70 -3.25
C ALA A 27 -10.40 -5.25 -1.86
N PHE A 28 -10.07 -6.51 -1.55
CA PHE A 28 -10.34 -7.11 -0.24
C PHE A 28 -9.31 -6.71 0.82
N GLU A 29 -8.10 -6.32 0.43
CA GLU A 29 -7.03 -5.88 1.32
C GLU A 29 -7.14 -4.39 1.67
N VAL A 30 -7.73 -3.58 0.78
CA VAL A 30 -7.91 -2.14 0.97
C VAL A 30 -8.59 -1.82 2.32
N ALA A 31 -9.65 -2.53 2.67
CA ALA A 31 -10.40 -2.28 3.89
C ALA A 31 -9.55 -2.59 5.15
N ASP A 32 -8.82 -3.70 5.13
CA ASP A 32 -7.99 -4.14 6.25
C ASP A 32 -6.77 -3.23 6.43
N PHE A 33 -6.12 -2.84 5.33
CA PHE A 33 -5.02 -1.87 5.34
C PHE A 33 -5.46 -0.52 5.92
N LEU A 34 -6.60 0.02 5.45
CA LEU A 34 -7.08 1.33 5.94
C LEU A 34 -7.53 1.27 7.40
N ALA A 35 -8.08 0.14 7.86
CA ALA A 35 -8.39 -0.06 9.27
C ALA A 35 -7.11 -0.06 10.12
N ASP A 36 -6.09 -0.81 9.71
CA ASP A 36 -4.78 -0.85 10.36
C ASP A 36 -4.13 0.55 10.41
N TRP A 37 -4.21 1.30 9.32
CA TRP A 37 -3.74 2.68 9.25
C TRP A 37 -4.45 3.58 10.25
N CYS A 38 -5.78 3.52 10.32
CA CYS A 38 -6.58 4.32 11.26
C CYS A 38 -6.28 3.96 12.73
N GLU A 39 -5.90 2.72 13.01
CA GLU A 39 -5.47 2.27 14.33
C GLU A 39 -4.03 2.69 14.67
N GLY A 40 -3.30 3.32 13.74
CA GLY A 40 -1.92 3.76 13.92
C GLY A 40 -0.91 2.61 13.87
N LYS A 41 -1.26 1.49 13.22
CA LYS A 41 -0.33 0.38 13.01
C LYS A 41 0.70 0.75 11.95
N ASP A 42 1.87 0.11 12.04
CA ASP A 42 2.94 0.27 11.06
C ASP A 42 2.48 -0.27 9.70
N PRO A 43 2.48 0.54 8.62
CA PRO A 43 2.13 0.08 7.27
C PRO A 43 3.24 -0.75 6.61
N LYS A 44 4.44 -0.82 7.19
CA LYS A 44 5.58 -1.55 6.60
C LYS A 44 5.29 -3.02 6.24
N PRO A 45 4.55 -3.82 7.04
CA PRO A 45 4.23 -5.20 6.67
C PRO A 45 3.40 -5.29 5.38
N TRP A 46 2.48 -4.35 5.16
CA TRP A 46 1.69 -4.28 3.92
C TRP A 46 2.56 -3.95 2.70
N LEU A 47 3.53 -3.06 2.87
CA LEU A 47 4.50 -2.73 1.83
C LEU A 47 5.44 -3.89 1.51
N ASP A 48 5.94 -4.58 2.54
CA ASP A 48 6.83 -5.73 2.40
C ASP A 48 6.09 -6.91 1.72
N ALA A 49 4.81 -7.15 2.05
CA ALA A 49 3.96 -8.14 1.39
C ALA A 49 3.76 -7.82 -0.10
N TRP A 50 3.38 -6.57 -0.41
CA TRP A 50 3.26 -6.11 -1.80
C TRP A 50 4.56 -6.28 -2.60
N HIS A 51 5.71 -5.97 -2.00
CA HIS A 51 7.02 -6.18 -2.63
C HIS A 51 7.29 -7.66 -2.91
N GLN A 52 6.96 -8.55 -1.96
CA GLN A 52 7.18 -9.98 -2.10
C GLN A 52 6.33 -10.57 -3.25
N ASP A 53 5.06 -10.19 -3.35
CA ASP A 53 4.16 -10.68 -4.40
C ASP A 53 4.62 -10.28 -5.81
N ARG A 54 5.26 -9.10 -5.94
CA ARG A 54 5.79 -8.64 -7.24
C ARG A 54 7.19 -9.13 -7.57
N GLN A 55 7.96 -9.55 -6.57
CA GLN A 55 9.28 -10.16 -6.78
C GLN A 55 9.20 -11.68 -6.99
N GLY A 56 8.08 -12.30 -6.61
CA GLY A 56 7.82 -13.74 -6.77
C GLY A 56 7.11 -14.15 -8.06
N GLY A 57 6.93 -13.24 -9.02
CA GLY A 57 6.26 -13.47 -10.32
C GLY A 57 7.19 -13.78 -11.48
#